data_AF-A0A923H875-F1
#
_entry.id   AF-A0A923H875-F1
#
_cell.length_a   1.000
_cell.length_b   1.000
_cell.length_c   1.000
_cell.angle_alpha   90.00
_cell.angle_beta   90.00
_cell.angle_gamma   90.00
#
_symmetry.space_group_name_H-M   'P 1'
#
loop_
_entity.id
_entity.type
_entity.pdbx_description
1 polymer ?
#
loop_
_entity_poly.entity_id
_entity_poly.type
_entity_poly.pdbx_seq_one_letter_code
_entity_poly.pdbx_strand_id
1 'polypeptide(L)'
;MKTTLTKTRRIHSMDSLRAIMMLLGLVLHSVITYGTFDYKVWQIQDPNTTHLSNDYMVGLIHAFRMQIFFMVAGFFGAMLFYERTPIKMIKNRLERILYPFLVFVVLLWPTIVFGFAYTGRIFQGNANALEDTLSLFTNLGIYIPQSTFHLWFLYYLVLITAVSVLFGFIFKKLPIVSLRISNGFNWVIKRPLLRILVLASISALVYIIMGVSYVSTSISFVPEFNTFIYYFTFYSIGWVLYQSKHLLHVFMKHDWINTLFGVILFSVYFFMRSSIGYEGLIILKSVMVWFFIFGITGLFIRYTSNHSARMRYISDASYWVYLVHVTIVVMLPSYLVDWPVASTIKTLVVVISAGVISFASYHYLVRSTFIGKFLNGRRYSKKLSDIKKAEALTNLKPLLDN
;
A
#
# COMPACT_ATOMS: atom_id res chain seq x y z
N MET A 1 13.13 36.74 9.00
CA MET A 1 13.44 35.65 9.95
C MET A 1 13.44 34.34 9.18
N LYS A 2 14.62 33.80 8.81
CA LYS A 2 14.72 32.48 8.17
C LYS A 2 14.30 31.45 9.22
N THR A 3 13.09 30.92 9.13
CA THR A 3 12.67 29.76 9.91
C THR A 3 13.56 28.59 9.50
N THR A 4 14.59 28.33 10.29
CA THR A 4 15.32 27.07 10.29
C THR A 4 14.32 25.98 10.65
N LEU A 5 13.73 25.36 9.62
CA LEU A 5 12.89 24.18 9.78
C LEU A 5 13.74 23.12 10.47
N THR A 6 13.49 22.91 11.77
CA THR A 6 14.05 21.79 12.52
C THR A 6 13.67 20.52 11.78
N LYS A 7 14.70 19.80 11.33
CA LYS A 7 14.54 18.55 10.59
C LYS A 7 13.70 17.59 11.43
N THR A 8 12.56 17.13 10.89
CA THR A 8 11.69 16.22 11.64
C THR A 8 12.46 14.97 12.04
N ARG A 9 12.48 14.67 13.34
CA ARG A 9 12.99 13.39 13.84
C ARG A 9 12.17 12.28 13.19
N ARG A 10 12.85 11.21 12.78
CA ARG A 10 12.23 10.07 12.09
C ARG A 10 11.00 9.57 12.86
N ILE A 11 9.85 9.49 12.19
CA ILE A 11 8.61 9.00 12.79
C ILE A 11 8.51 7.49 12.52
N HIS A 12 9.02 6.68 13.45
CA HIS A 12 9.13 5.23 13.31
C HIS A 12 7.77 4.55 13.07
N SER A 13 6.71 5.07 13.67
CA SER A 13 5.36 4.52 13.51
C SER A 13 4.83 4.67 12.09
N MET A 14 5.10 5.79 11.43
CA MET A 14 4.68 6.02 10.04
C MET A 14 5.48 5.17 9.05
N ASP A 15 6.76 4.92 9.32
CA ASP A 15 7.58 3.97 8.54
C ASP A 15 7.07 2.54 8.69
N SER A 16 6.70 2.15 9.91
CA SER A 16 6.14 0.83 10.23
C SER A 16 4.78 0.65 9.57
N LEU A 17 3.90 1.65 9.67
CA LEU A 17 2.58 1.66 9.05
C LEU A 17 2.70 1.47 7.53
N ARG A 18 3.55 2.27 6.88
CA ARG A 18 3.84 2.11 5.44
C ARG A 18 4.29 0.69 5.13
N ALA A 19 5.25 0.15 5.89
CA ALA A 19 5.81 -1.17 5.63
C ALA A 19 4.76 -2.28 5.73
N ILE A 20 3.96 -2.28 6.79
CA ILE A 20 2.89 -3.28 6.97
C ILE A 20 1.80 -3.11 5.92
N MET A 21 1.42 -1.88 5.56
CA MET A 21 0.48 -1.67 4.45
C MET A 21 1.04 -2.24 3.13
N MET A 22 2.35 -2.20 2.87
CA MET A 22 2.93 -2.89 1.71
C MET A 22 2.77 -4.41 1.83
N LEU A 23 3.14 -4.98 2.98
CA LEU A 23 3.11 -6.44 3.23
C LEU A 23 1.72 -7.04 3.27
N LEU A 24 0.68 -6.29 3.63
CA LEU A 24 -0.71 -6.76 3.50
C LEU A 24 -1.08 -7.09 2.05
N GLY A 25 -0.34 -6.57 1.06
CA GLY A 25 -0.49 -6.95 -0.34
C GLY A 25 -0.06 -8.40 -0.59
N LEU A 26 0.98 -8.89 0.07
CA LEU A 26 1.38 -10.31 0.01
C LEU A 26 0.25 -11.20 0.55
N VAL A 27 -0.31 -10.84 1.71
CA VAL A 27 -1.43 -11.59 2.30
C VAL A 27 -2.63 -11.59 1.36
N LEU A 28 -3.08 -10.43 0.90
CA LEU A 28 -4.24 -10.31 0.00
C LEU A 28 -4.10 -11.19 -1.24
N HIS A 29 -2.97 -11.11 -1.96
CA HIS A 29 -2.77 -11.88 -3.20
C HIS A 29 -2.50 -13.38 -2.97
N SER A 30 -2.16 -13.79 -1.74
CA SER A 30 -2.06 -15.21 -1.40
C SER A 30 -3.43 -15.84 -1.13
N VAL A 31 -4.39 -15.03 -0.67
CA VAL A 31 -5.72 -15.46 -0.23
C VAL A 31 -6.72 -15.47 -1.38
N ILE A 32 -6.60 -14.52 -2.31
CA ILE A 32 -7.57 -14.26 -3.37
C ILE A 32 -7.84 -15.48 -4.28
N THR A 33 -6.84 -16.32 -4.54
CA THR A 33 -7.00 -17.57 -5.30
C THR A 33 -7.95 -18.58 -4.64
N TYR A 34 -8.13 -18.48 -3.32
CA TYR A 34 -8.95 -19.39 -2.52
C TYR A 34 -10.30 -18.77 -2.10
N GLY A 35 -10.62 -17.59 -2.62
CA GLY A 35 -11.93 -16.95 -2.45
C GLY A 35 -13.00 -17.59 -3.33
N THR A 36 -14.26 -17.26 -3.06
CA THR A 36 -15.44 -17.68 -3.82
C THR A 36 -15.86 -16.65 -4.88
N PHE A 37 -15.46 -15.39 -4.72
CA PHE A 37 -15.82 -14.32 -5.66
C PHE A 37 -14.95 -14.31 -6.92
N ASP A 38 -15.55 -13.98 -8.05
CA ASP A 38 -14.82 -13.64 -9.27
C ASP A 38 -14.32 -12.18 -9.20
N TYR A 39 -13.01 -12.02 -9.06
CA TYR A 39 -12.35 -10.72 -8.95
C TYR A 39 -12.01 -10.08 -10.30
N LYS A 40 -12.28 -10.74 -11.45
CA LYS A 40 -11.99 -10.35 -12.85
C LYS A 40 -10.52 -10.11 -13.20
N VAL A 41 -9.81 -9.34 -12.39
CA VAL A 41 -8.39 -8.99 -12.53
C VAL A 41 -7.49 -10.14 -12.08
N TRP A 42 -7.98 -11.03 -11.20
CA TRP A 42 -7.28 -12.21 -10.73
C TRP A 42 -7.86 -13.45 -11.41
N GLN A 43 -7.15 -14.00 -12.40
CA GLN A 43 -7.70 -14.98 -13.35
C GLN A 43 -7.54 -16.45 -12.90
N ILE A 44 -7.21 -16.70 -11.64
CA ILE A 44 -7.07 -18.07 -11.09
C ILE A 44 -7.89 -18.21 -9.81
N GLN A 45 -8.59 -19.33 -9.69
CA GLN A 45 -9.36 -19.72 -8.52
C GLN A 45 -9.16 -21.22 -8.30
N ASP A 46 -8.82 -21.64 -7.08
CA ASP A 46 -8.57 -23.05 -6.77
C ASP A 46 -9.84 -23.87 -7.05
N PRO A 47 -9.78 -24.90 -7.91
CA PRO A 47 -10.96 -25.63 -8.36
C PRO A 47 -11.51 -26.59 -7.30
N ASN A 48 -10.69 -26.98 -6.32
CA ASN A 48 -11.02 -28.03 -5.36
C ASN A 48 -11.56 -27.46 -4.05
N THR A 49 -11.01 -26.34 -3.58
CA THR A 49 -11.35 -25.77 -2.27
C THR A 49 -11.35 -24.24 -2.28
N THR A 50 -12.51 -23.64 -2.05
CA THR A 50 -12.68 -22.20 -1.82
C THR A 50 -13.50 -21.95 -0.56
N HIS A 51 -13.40 -20.77 0.04
CA HIS A 51 -14.21 -20.43 1.22
C HIS A 51 -14.45 -18.93 1.37
N LEU A 52 -15.66 -18.55 1.82
CA LEU A 52 -16.09 -17.16 1.94
C LEU A 52 -15.22 -16.33 2.92
N SER A 53 -14.59 -16.98 3.91
CA SER A 53 -13.67 -16.30 4.82
C SER A 53 -12.47 -15.68 4.10
N ASN A 54 -12.06 -16.25 2.98
CA ASN A 54 -10.95 -15.75 2.17
C ASN A 54 -11.38 -14.45 1.47
N ASP A 55 -12.61 -14.40 0.93
CA ASP A 55 -13.18 -13.18 0.36
C ASP A 55 -13.35 -12.08 1.42
N TYR A 56 -13.79 -12.46 2.63
CA TYR A 56 -13.88 -11.54 3.76
C TYR A 56 -12.51 -10.93 4.09
N MET A 57 -11.46 -11.74 4.16
CA MET A 57 -10.10 -11.25 4.42
C MET A 57 -9.57 -10.35 3.29
N VAL A 58 -9.77 -10.72 2.03
CA VAL A 58 -9.41 -9.88 0.87
C VAL A 58 -10.12 -8.54 0.95
N GLY A 59 -11.44 -8.56 1.15
CA GLY A 59 -12.26 -7.36 1.27
C GLY A 59 -11.85 -6.48 2.45
N LEU A 60 -11.57 -7.09 3.61
CA LEU A 60 -11.20 -6.37 4.83
C LEU A 60 -9.87 -5.63 4.64
N ILE A 61 -8.87 -6.30 4.08
CA ILE A 61 -7.58 -5.68 3.78
C ILE A 61 -7.77 -4.55 2.76
N HIS A 62 -8.57 -4.78 1.71
CA HIS A 62 -8.83 -3.80 0.67
C HIS A 62 -9.62 -2.57 1.17
N ALA A 63 -10.39 -2.71 2.25
CA ALA A 63 -11.22 -1.64 2.82
C ALA A 63 -10.39 -0.46 3.37
N PHE A 64 -9.12 -0.68 3.73
CA PHE A 64 -8.28 0.37 4.32
C PHE A 64 -6.86 0.46 3.77
N ARG A 65 -6.29 -0.64 3.26
CA ARG A 65 -4.86 -0.74 2.99
C ARG A 65 -4.38 0.34 2.02
N MET A 66 -5.07 0.51 0.89
CA MET A 66 -4.63 1.46 -0.14
C MET A 66 -4.87 2.90 0.30
N GLN A 67 -5.97 3.18 1.00
CA GLN A 67 -6.33 4.51 1.47
C GLN A 67 -5.33 5.00 2.52
N ILE A 68 -4.97 4.14 3.48
CA ILE A 68 -3.90 4.42 4.45
C ILE A 68 -2.57 4.60 3.71
N PHE A 69 -2.24 3.74 2.74
CA PHE A 69 -0.98 3.83 2.01
C PHE A 69 -0.85 5.16 1.26
N PHE A 70 -1.87 5.60 0.52
CA PHE A 70 -1.87 6.88 -0.19
C PHE A 70 -1.82 8.07 0.78
N MET A 71 -2.54 8.02 1.91
CA MET A 71 -2.43 9.03 2.96
C MET A 71 -0.99 9.13 3.52
N VAL A 72 -0.36 8.01 3.84
CA VAL A 72 1.03 7.99 4.34
C VAL A 72 2.01 8.45 3.25
N ALA A 73 1.76 8.11 1.98
CA ALA A 73 2.57 8.57 0.85
C ALA A 73 2.47 10.10 0.68
N GLY A 74 1.27 10.68 0.86
CA GLY A 74 1.03 12.12 0.89
C GLY A 74 1.75 12.81 2.03
N PHE A 75 1.70 12.22 3.23
CA PHE A 75 2.42 12.71 4.41
C PHE A 75 3.94 12.80 4.16
N PHE A 76 4.55 11.73 3.65
CA PHE A 76 5.97 11.75 3.30
C PHE A 76 6.28 12.61 2.06
N GLY A 77 5.32 12.77 1.15
CA GLY A 77 5.43 13.68 0.00
C GLY A 77 5.59 15.12 0.44
N ALA A 78 4.71 15.57 1.33
CA ALA A 78 4.77 16.89 1.94
C ALA A 78 6.07 17.08 2.74
N MET A 79 6.48 16.08 3.53
CA MET A 79 7.75 16.11 4.26
C MET A 79 8.94 16.38 3.35
N LEU A 80 9.05 15.66 2.23
CA LEU A 80 10.14 15.86 1.28
C LEU A 80 10.07 17.23 0.60
N PHE A 81 8.86 17.68 0.24
CA PHE A 81 8.64 18.95 -0.43
C PHE A 81 9.04 20.14 0.44
N TYR A 82 8.61 20.16 1.71
CA TYR A 82 8.85 21.28 2.62
C TYR A 82 10.20 21.23 3.33
N GLU A 83 10.74 20.05 3.68
CA GLU A 83 12.00 19.98 4.45
C GLU A 83 13.26 19.87 3.60
N ARG A 84 13.19 19.32 2.38
CA ARG A 84 14.39 19.11 1.54
C ARG A 84 14.53 20.12 0.43
N THR A 85 13.47 20.27 -0.36
CA THR A 85 13.19 21.22 -1.46
C THR A 85 12.34 20.49 -2.51
N PRO A 86 11.52 21.19 -3.30
CA PRO A 86 10.73 20.58 -4.36
C PRO A 86 11.55 19.76 -5.37
N ILE A 87 12.72 20.27 -5.79
CA ILE A 87 13.60 19.57 -6.74
C ILE A 87 14.14 18.27 -6.14
N LYS A 88 14.60 18.29 -4.88
CA LYS A 88 15.07 17.08 -4.18
C LYS A 88 13.94 16.08 -3.97
N MET A 89 12.70 16.56 -3.77
CA MET A 89 11.51 15.71 -3.67
C MET A 89 11.21 15.04 -5.01
N ILE A 90 11.18 15.78 -6.13
CA ILE A 90 10.97 15.21 -7.47
C ILE A 90 12.05 14.17 -7.79
N LYS A 91 13.34 14.51 -7.64
CA LYS A 91 14.45 13.57 -7.86
C LYS A 91 14.30 12.32 -7.02
N ASN A 92 13.94 12.47 -5.74
CA ASN A 92 13.72 11.32 -4.87
C ASN A 92 12.56 10.44 -5.37
N ARG A 93 11.46 11.03 -5.84
CA ARG A 93 10.28 10.30 -6.32
C ARG A 93 10.56 9.60 -7.65
N LEU A 94 11.32 10.22 -8.54
CA LEU A 94 11.79 9.58 -9.78
C LEU A 94 12.65 8.35 -9.47
N GLU A 95 13.66 8.49 -8.61
CA GLU A 95 14.58 7.41 -8.26
C GLU A 95 13.93 6.28 -7.46
N ARG A 96 12.90 6.57 -6.66
CA ARG A 96 12.31 5.61 -5.70
C ARG A 96 10.98 5.01 -6.12
N ILE A 97 10.32 5.59 -7.11
CA ILE A 97 8.97 5.19 -7.54
C ILE A 97 8.95 4.99 -9.05
N LEU A 98 9.26 6.02 -9.84
CA LEU A 98 9.14 5.94 -11.30
C LEU A 98 10.14 4.94 -11.90
N TYR A 99 11.44 5.06 -11.62
CA TYR A 99 12.42 4.15 -12.21
C TYR A 99 12.21 2.70 -11.77
N PRO A 100 11.97 2.39 -10.48
CA PRO A 100 11.58 1.04 -10.10
C PRO A 100 10.31 0.55 -10.81
N PHE A 101 9.28 1.38 -10.94
CA PHE A 101 8.07 1.00 -11.69
C PHE A 101 8.41 0.61 -13.14
N LEU A 102 9.15 1.47 -13.87
CA LEU A 102 9.51 1.22 -15.28
C LEU A 102 10.37 -0.04 -15.45
N VAL A 103 11.31 -0.29 -14.53
CA VAL A 103 12.16 -1.49 -14.59
C VAL A 103 11.37 -2.74 -14.25
N PHE A 104 10.61 -2.73 -13.15
CA PHE A 104 9.93 -3.93 -12.66
C PHE A 104 8.65 -4.27 -13.43
N VAL A 105 7.99 -3.30 -14.07
CA VAL A 105 6.85 -3.63 -14.96
C VAL A 105 7.32 -4.47 -16.14
N VAL A 106 8.49 -4.18 -16.72
CA VAL A 106 9.04 -4.99 -17.81
C VAL A 106 9.65 -6.29 -17.27
N LEU A 107 10.45 -6.21 -16.21
CA LEU A 107 11.17 -7.37 -15.67
C LEU A 107 10.23 -8.46 -15.13
N LEU A 108 9.16 -8.08 -14.44
CA LEU A 108 8.25 -9.04 -13.80
C LEU A 108 7.16 -9.53 -14.75
N TRP A 109 6.87 -8.79 -15.82
CA TRP A 109 5.76 -9.13 -16.72
C TRP A 109 5.80 -10.57 -17.26
N PRO A 110 6.92 -11.06 -17.84
CA PRO A 110 7.01 -12.46 -18.28
C PRO A 110 6.72 -13.45 -17.17
N THR A 111 7.23 -13.21 -15.96
CA THR A 111 7.03 -14.11 -14.82
C THR A 111 5.60 -14.11 -14.29
N ILE A 112 4.90 -12.96 -14.35
CA ILE A 112 3.48 -12.86 -14.00
C ILE A 112 2.64 -13.61 -15.02
N VAL A 113 2.87 -13.37 -16.32
CA VAL A 113 2.17 -14.06 -17.41
C VAL A 113 2.38 -15.57 -17.29
N PHE A 114 3.62 -16.02 -17.13
CA PHE A 114 3.95 -17.43 -16.95
C PHE A 114 3.22 -18.01 -15.73
N GLY A 115 3.17 -17.28 -14.61
CA GLY A 115 2.51 -17.75 -13.39
C GLY A 115 1.00 -17.89 -13.46
N PHE A 116 0.29 -16.91 -14.03
CA PHE A 116 -1.15 -17.04 -14.24
C PHE A 116 -1.48 -18.14 -15.25
N ALA A 117 -0.75 -18.19 -16.36
CA ALA A 117 -1.02 -19.12 -17.44
C ALA A 117 -0.69 -20.57 -17.04
N TYR A 118 0.42 -20.81 -16.35
CA TYR A 118 0.79 -22.13 -15.85
C TYR A 118 -0.18 -22.63 -14.80
N THR A 119 -0.44 -21.85 -13.75
CA THR A 119 -1.36 -22.25 -12.67
C THR A 119 -2.78 -22.41 -13.18
N GLY A 120 -3.25 -21.53 -14.07
CA GLY A 120 -4.57 -21.66 -14.70
C GLY A 120 -4.73 -22.95 -15.49
N ARG A 121 -3.70 -23.36 -16.26
CA ARG A 121 -3.71 -24.63 -16.99
C ARG A 121 -3.68 -25.85 -16.07
N ILE A 122 -2.90 -25.81 -15.00
CA ILE A 122 -2.89 -26.87 -13.97
C ILE A 122 -4.28 -27.01 -13.34
N PHE A 123 -4.94 -25.89 -13.00
CA PHE A 123 -6.29 -25.91 -12.44
C PHE A 123 -7.35 -26.43 -13.41
N GLN A 124 -7.10 -26.35 -14.71
CA GLN A 124 -7.96 -26.93 -15.75
C GLN A 124 -7.65 -28.42 -16.02
N GLY A 125 -6.70 -29.03 -15.30
CA GLY A 125 -6.31 -30.43 -15.50
C GLY A 125 -5.49 -30.67 -16.77
N ASN A 126 -4.84 -29.64 -17.32
CA ASN A 126 -4.03 -29.80 -18.52
C ASN A 126 -2.73 -30.56 -18.21
N ALA A 127 -2.57 -31.76 -18.80
CA ALA A 127 -1.40 -32.62 -18.63
C ALA A 127 -0.10 -32.01 -19.17
N ASN A 128 -0.19 -31.15 -20.19
CA ASN A 128 0.95 -30.49 -20.84
C ASN A 128 1.08 -29.02 -20.42
N ALA A 129 0.59 -28.66 -19.23
CA ALA A 129 0.52 -27.26 -18.76
C ALA A 129 1.84 -26.50 -18.88
N LEU A 130 3.00 -27.16 -18.67
CA LEU A 130 4.31 -26.53 -18.81
C LEU A 130 4.62 -26.17 -20.27
N GLU A 131 4.52 -27.15 -21.18
CA GLU A 131 4.81 -26.97 -22.61
C GLU A 131 3.88 -25.92 -23.25
N ASP A 132 2.58 -26.03 -22.97
CA ASP A 132 1.57 -25.07 -23.44
C ASP A 132 1.77 -23.66 -22.88
N THR A 133 2.38 -23.54 -21.70
CA THR A 133 2.73 -22.23 -21.15
C THR A 133 3.98 -21.67 -21.80
N LEU A 134 5.01 -22.51 -22.02
CA LEU A 134 6.24 -22.11 -22.70
C LEU A 134 5.99 -21.71 -24.16
N SER A 135 5.02 -22.33 -24.84
CA SER A 135 4.67 -21.98 -26.22
C SER A 135 4.20 -20.53 -26.37
N LEU A 136 3.59 -19.92 -25.33
CA LEU A 136 3.24 -18.49 -25.31
C LEU A 136 4.47 -17.57 -25.46
N PHE A 137 5.63 -18.03 -25.00
CA PHE A 137 6.89 -17.27 -24.99
C PHE A 137 7.67 -17.34 -26.31
N THR A 138 7.15 -18.06 -27.30
CA THR A 138 7.63 -18.00 -28.69
C THR A 138 7.25 -16.70 -29.39
N ASN A 139 6.17 -16.05 -28.95
CA ASN A 139 5.72 -14.77 -29.47
C ASN A 139 6.40 -13.62 -28.73
N LEU A 140 7.17 -12.79 -29.43
CA LEU A 140 7.86 -11.63 -28.84
C LEU A 140 6.91 -10.61 -28.18
N GLY A 141 5.65 -10.54 -28.63
CA GLY A 141 4.62 -9.68 -28.05
C GLY A 141 4.32 -10.00 -26.58
N ILE A 142 4.56 -11.24 -26.12
CA ILE A 142 4.29 -11.62 -24.73
C ILE A 142 5.20 -10.89 -23.73
N TYR A 143 6.39 -10.46 -24.17
CA TYR A 143 7.35 -9.76 -23.30
C TYR A 143 7.01 -8.28 -23.12
N ILE A 144 6.09 -7.75 -23.91
CA ILE A 144 5.65 -6.35 -23.82
C ILE A 144 4.52 -6.25 -22.78
N PRO A 145 4.70 -5.49 -21.70
CA PRO A 145 3.66 -5.33 -20.69
C PRO A 145 2.38 -4.73 -21.27
N GLN A 146 1.26 -5.44 -21.12
CA GLN A 146 -0.07 -4.98 -21.55
C GLN A 146 -0.84 -4.27 -20.44
N SER A 147 -0.43 -4.45 -19.19
CA SER A 147 -1.01 -3.78 -18.03
C SER A 147 0.04 -3.57 -16.94
N THR A 148 -0.31 -2.75 -15.95
CA THR A 148 0.52 -2.51 -14.76
C THR A 148 0.39 -3.63 -13.73
N PHE A 149 -0.63 -4.48 -13.84
CA PHE A 149 -0.98 -5.53 -12.87
C PHE A 149 -0.92 -5.02 -11.42
N HIS A 150 -0.30 -5.74 -10.48
CA HIS A 150 -0.18 -5.31 -9.08
C HIS A 150 0.67 -4.05 -8.88
N LEU A 151 1.42 -3.62 -9.91
CA LEU A 151 2.21 -2.37 -9.93
C LEU A 151 1.38 -1.12 -10.18
N TRP A 152 0.07 -1.26 -10.43
CA TRP A 152 -0.86 -0.13 -10.63
C TRP A 152 -0.74 0.94 -9.54
N PHE A 153 -0.53 0.56 -8.28
CA PHE A 153 -0.46 1.57 -7.21
C PHE A 153 0.75 2.50 -7.41
N LEU A 154 1.90 1.97 -7.87
CA LEU A 154 3.09 2.79 -8.13
C LEU A 154 2.83 3.76 -9.27
N TYR A 155 2.13 3.30 -10.31
CA TYR A 155 1.73 4.11 -11.45
C TYR A 155 0.87 5.30 -11.00
N TYR A 156 -0.23 5.04 -10.28
CA TYR A 156 -1.09 6.09 -9.74
C TYR A 156 -0.35 6.98 -8.75
N LEU A 157 0.57 6.44 -7.94
CA LEU A 157 1.36 7.23 -7.01
C LEU A 157 2.29 8.21 -7.73
N VAL A 158 2.87 7.87 -8.89
CA VAL A 158 3.64 8.81 -9.71
C VAL A 158 2.74 9.95 -10.19
N LEU A 159 1.58 9.63 -10.77
CA LEU A 159 0.64 10.62 -11.30
C LEU A 159 0.15 11.58 -10.21
N ILE A 160 -0.31 11.02 -9.08
CA ILE A 160 -0.79 11.79 -7.92
C ILE A 160 0.34 12.66 -7.37
N THR A 161 1.55 12.12 -7.24
CA THR A 161 2.71 12.90 -6.76
C THR A 161 3.01 14.06 -7.69
N ALA A 162 2.97 13.87 -9.01
CA ALA A 162 3.22 14.92 -9.99
C ALA A 162 2.20 16.07 -9.84
N VAL A 163 0.91 15.73 -9.79
CA VAL A 163 -0.16 16.73 -9.59
C VAL A 163 -0.05 17.43 -8.23
N SER A 164 0.23 16.70 -7.16
CA SER A 164 0.42 17.30 -5.83
C SER A 164 1.63 18.24 -5.74
N VAL A 165 2.70 17.99 -6.50
CA VAL A 165 3.84 18.91 -6.57
C VAL A 165 3.43 20.24 -7.22
N LEU A 166 2.63 20.20 -8.29
CA LEU A 166 2.09 21.41 -8.92
C LEU A 166 1.26 22.22 -7.93
N PHE A 167 0.34 21.56 -7.22
CA PHE A 167 -0.42 22.20 -6.15
C PHE A 167 0.47 22.73 -5.02
N GLY A 168 1.53 22.00 -4.65
CA GLY A 168 2.51 22.45 -3.66
C GLY A 168 3.17 23.78 -4.05
N PHE A 169 3.49 23.98 -5.33
CA PHE A 169 4.02 25.26 -5.83
C PHE A 169 2.98 26.38 -5.75
N ILE A 170 1.72 26.10 -6.06
CA ILE A 170 0.62 27.06 -5.95
C ILE A 170 0.42 27.49 -4.48
N PHE A 171 0.30 26.53 -3.56
CA PHE A 171 0.10 26.82 -2.13
C PHE A 171 1.30 27.54 -1.50
N LYS A 172 2.51 27.34 -2.01
CA LYS A 172 3.69 28.10 -1.58
C LYS A 172 3.56 29.60 -1.90
N LYS A 173 2.86 29.96 -2.97
CA LYS A 173 2.54 31.35 -3.32
C LYS A 173 1.32 31.90 -2.56
N LEU A 174 0.53 31.04 -1.92
CA LEU A 174 -0.70 31.40 -1.21
C LEU A 174 -0.63 31.01 0.29
N PRO A 175 0.28 31.63 1.08
CA PRO A 175 0.54 31.22 2.46
C PRO A 175 -0.69 31.37 3.38
N ILE A 176 -1.53 32.38 3.14
CA ILE A 176 -2.77 32.62 3.90
C ILE A 176 -3.74 31.45 3.72
N VAL A 177 -3.87 30.94 2.50
CA VAL A 177 -4.75 29.80 2.18
C VAL A 177 -4.22 28.54 2.86
N SER A 178 -2.92 28.27 2.76
CA SER A 178 -2.30 27.12 3.44
C SER A 178 -2.50 27.17 4.96
N LEU A 179 -2.36 28.36 5.56
CA LEU A 179 -2.59 28.54 7.00
C LEU A 179 -4.05 28.30 7.39
N ARG A 180 -5.01 28.83 6.63
CA ARG A 180 -6.45 28.60 6.87
C ARG A 180 -6.81 27.12 6.76
N ILE A 181 -6.32 26.43 5.73
CA ILE A 181 -6.53 24.98 5.56
C ILE A 181 -5.95 24.23 6.75
N SER A 182 -4.71 24.51 7.15
CA SER A 182 -4.07 23.86 8.30
C SER A 182 -4.83 24.12 9.60
N ASN A 183 -5.29 25.35 9.85
CA ASN A 183 -6.04 25.70 11.06
C ASN A 183 -7.41 25.01 11.11
N GLY A 184 -8.15 25.01 10.00
CA GLY A 184 -9.42 24.30 9.89
C GLY A 184 -9.22 22.79 10.09
N PHE A 185 -8.22 22.20 9.44
CA PHE A 185 -7.89 20.79 9.59
C PHE A 185 -7.49 20.45 11.04
N ASN A 186 -6.67 21.28 11.68
CA ASN A 186 -6.30 21.13 13.10
C ASN A 186 -7.54 21.11 14.01
N TRP A 187 -8.49 22.01 13.76
CA TRP A 187 -9.73 22.11 14.53
C TRP A 187 -10.61 20.86 14.35
N VAL A 188 -10.71 20.34 13.12
CA VAL A 188 -11.43 19.10 12.80
C VAL A 188 -10.77 17.90 13.47
N ILE A 189 -9.46 17.69 13.26
CA ILE A 189 -8.72 16.50 13.71
C ILE A 189 -8.71 16.32 15.24
N LYS A 190 -8.70 17.43 16.00
CA LYS A 190 -8.74 17.39 17.47
C LYS A 190 -10.03 16.78 18.03
N ARG A 191 -11.10 16.73 17.24
CA ARG A 191 -12.45 16.32 17.68
C ARG A 191 -12.80 14.95 17.07
N PRO A 192 -12.86 13.86 17.87
CA PRO A 192 -12.95 12.48 17.36
C PRO A 192 -14.16 12.17 16.48
N LEU A 193 -15.34 12.71 16.80
CA LEU A 193 -16.55 12.49 15.98
C LEU A 193 -16.54 13.40 14.74
N LEU A 194 -16.16 14.67 14.92
CA LEU A 194 -16.13 15.65 13.84
C LEU A 194 -15.13 15.27 12.73
N ARG A 195 -13.96 14.73 13.09
CA ARG A 195 -12.98 14.27 12.09
C ARG A 195 -13.50 13.12 11.23
N ILE A 196 -14.29 12.21 11.81
CA ILE A 196 -14.90 11.12 11.05
C ILE A 196 -15.98 11.70 10.14
N LEU A 197 -16.87 12.53 10.68
CA LEU A 197 -17.96 13.15 9.91
C LEU A 197 -17.43 13.94 8.72
N VAL A 198 -16.54 14.90 8.94
CA VAL A 198 -16.03 15.80 7.89
C VAL A 198 -15.27 15.03 6.80
N LEU A 199 -14.37 14.13 7.19
CA LEU A 199 -13.58 13.40 6.20
C LEU A 199 -14.41 12.33 5.47
N ALA A 200 -15.38 11.70 6.14
CA ALA A 200 -16.34 10.82 5.49
C ALA A 200 -17.22 11.58 4.50
N SER A 201 -17.64 12.82 4.81
CA SER A 201 -18.36 13.67 3.85
C SER A 201 -17.51 13.99 2.61
N ILE A 202 -16.19 14.22 2.78
CA ILE A 202 -15.28 14.41 1.65
C ILE A 202 -15.21 13.14 0.79
N SER A 203 -15.05 11.97 1.41
CA SER A 203 -15.03 10.70 0.68
C SER A 203 -16.37 10.39 -0.01
N ALA A 204 -17.50 10.72 0.63
CA ALA A 204 -18.82 10.55 0.05
C ALA A 204 -19.03 11.47 -1.15
N LEU A 205 -18.59 12.73 -1.06
CA LEU A 205 -18.62 13.66 -2.18
C LEU A 205 -17.79 13.15 -3.37
N VAL A 206 -16.64 12.52 -3.10
CA VAL A 206 -15.83 11.91 -4.16
C VAL A 206 -16.56 10.76 -4.84
N TYR A 207 -17.22 9.88 -4.10
CA TYR A 207 -18.06 8.83 -4.69
C TYR A 207 -19.22 9.41 -5.53
N ILE A 208 -19.85 10.50 -5.07
CA ILE A 208 -20.89 11.19 -5.84
C ILE A 208 -20.32 11.74 -7.15
N ILE A 209 -19.15 12.38 -7.13
CA ILE A 209 -18.46 12.87 -8.33
C ILE A 209 -18.11 11.72 -9.29
N MET A 210 -17.69 10.58 -8.75
CA MET A 210 -17.36 9.38 -9.55
C MET A 210 -18.61 8.74 -10.19
N GLY A 211 -19.81 9.01 -9.65
CA GLY A 211 -21.06 8.39 -10.10
C GLY A 211 -21.17 6.88 -9.82
N VAL A 212 -20.30 6.34 -8.95
CA VAL A 212 -20.25 4.91 -8.59
C VAL A 212 -19.99 4.74 -7.10
N SER A 213 -20.44 3.62 -6.52
CA SER A 213 -20.24 3.30 -5.11
C SER A 213 -19.01 2.42 -4.86
N TYR A 214 -18.15 2.23 -5.85
CA TYR A 214 -16.94 1.40 -5.78
C TYR A 214 -15.77 2.07 -6.50
N VAL A 215 -14.56 1.62 -6.19
CA VAL A 215 -13.32 2.07 -6.84
C VAL A 215 -12.71 0.86 -7.53
N SER A 216 -12.48 0.99 -8.83
CA SER A 216 -11.87 -0.06 -9.64
C SER A 216 -10.38 -0.24 -9.29
N THR A 217 -9.87 -1.47 -9.43
CA THR A 217 -8.42 -1.71 -9.49
C THR A 217 -7.97 -1.54 -10.93
N SER A 218 -7.82 -0.29 -11.37
CA SER A 218 -7.42 -0.01 -12.76
C SER A 218 -5.97 -0.42 -13.01
N ILE A 219 -5.79 -1.50 -13.77
CA ILE A 219 -4.47 -1.99 -14.19
C ILE A 219 -4.03 -1.43 -15.55
N SER A 220 -4.87 -0.66 -16.23
CA SER A 220 -4.57 -0.08 -17.54
C SER A 220 -3.45 0.95 -17.47
N PHE A 221 -2.66 1.06 -18.54
CA PHE A 221 -1.72 2.18 -18.71
C PHE A 221 -2.45 3.50 -18.99
N VAL A 222 -3.71 3.46 -19.43
CA VAL A 222 -4.55 4.65 -19.49
C VAL A 222 -5.17 4.87 -18.12
N PRO A 223 -4.85 5.99 -17.42
CA PRO A 223 -5.31 6.19 -16.06
C PRO A 223 -6.82 6.44 -16.04
N GLU A 224 -7.53 5.64 -15.25
CA GLU A 224 -8.95 5.85 -14.98
C GLU A 224 -9.14 6.99 -13.96
N PHE A 225 -10.03 7.93 -14.31
CA PHE A 225 -10.31 9.14 -13.54
C PHE A 225 -10.82 8.84 -12.12
N ASN A 226 -11.74 7.89 -11.97
CA ASN A 226 -12.34 7.56 -10.68
C ASN A 226 -11.30 7.01 -9.68
N THR A 227 -10.47 6.07 -10.10
CA THR A 227 -9.32 5.60 -9.32
C THR A 227 -8.38 6.75 -8.96
N PHE A 228 -8.08 7.64 -9.91
CA PHE A 228 -7.18 8.77 -9.67
C PHE A 228 -7.73 9.72 -8.60
N ILE A 229 -8.96 10.23 -8.76
CA ILE A 229 -9.53 11.24 -7.84
C ILE A 229 -9.77 10.68 -6.44
N TYR A 230 -10.16 9.41 -6.34
CA TYR A 230 -10.32 8.72 -5.07
C TYR A 230 -9.02 8.68 -4.27
N TYR A 231 -7.95 8.14 -4.85
CA TYR A 231 -6.66 8.03 -4.15
C TYR A 231 -5.92 9.37 -4.01
N PHE A 232 -6.13 10.31 -4.95
CA PHE A 232 -5.64 11.69 -4.85
C PHE A 232 -6.20 12.39 -3.60
N THR A 233 -7.46 12.11 -3.23
CA THR A 233 -8.08 12.66 -2.03
C THR A 233 -7.37 12.21 -0.76
N PHE A 234 -7.11 10.91 -0.60
CA PHE A 234 -6.38 10.39 0.57
C PHE A 234 -4.94 10.91 0.63
N TYR A 235 -4.26 10.96 -0.52
CA TYR A 235 -2.92 11.54 -0.60
C TYR A 235 -2.92 13.02 -0.18
N SER A 236 -3.89 13.81 -0.63
CA SER A 236 -4.03 15.22 -0.28
C SER A 236 -4.30 15.42 1.20
N ILE A 237 -5.15 14.58 1.82
CA ILE A 237 -5.37 14.59 3.27
C ILE A 237 -4.08 14.26 4.02
N GLY A 238 -3.32 13.28 3.53
CA GLY A 238 -1.98 12.97 4.05
C GLY A 238 -1.01 14.14 3.97
N TRP A 239 -1.05 14.89 2.88
CA TRP A 239 -0.22 16.08 2.68
C TRP A 239 -0.54 17.17 3.71
N VAL A 240 -1.83 17.43 3.97
CA VAL A 240 -2.26 18.39 5.00
C VAL A 240 -1.92 17.86 6.39
N LEU A 241 -2.09 16.56 6.65
CA LEU A 241 -1.75 15.92 7.91
C LEU A 241 -0.28 16.11 8.30
N TYR A 242 0.63 16.21 7.33
CA TYR A 242 2.04 16.52 7.60
C TYR A 242 2.24 17.90 8.22
N GLN A 243 1.47 18.92 7.79
CA GLN A 243 1.50 20.25 8.41
C GLN A 243 0.97 20.18 9.85
N SER A 244 0.02 19.28 10.09
CA SER A 244 -0.58 18.98 11.38
C SER A 244 0.09 17.84 12.15
N LYS A 245 1.34 17.47 11.84
CA LYS A 245 2.02 16.28 12.42
C LYS A 245 2.12 16.28 13.95
N HIS A 246 2.07 17.46 14.58
CA HIS A 246 2.04 17.59 16.04
C HIS A 246 0.77 16.97 16.66
N LEU A 247 -0.30 16.77 15.87
CA LEU A 247 -1.57 16.16 16.30
C LEU A 247 -1.65 14.65 16.06
N LEU A 248 -0.58 14.00 15.57
CA LEU A 248 -0.60 12.55 15.33
C LEU A 248 -0.94 11.76 16.61
N HIS A 249 -0.49 12.22 17.79
CA HIS A 249 -0.80 11.60 19.08
C HIS A 249 -2.32 11.55 19.38
N VAL A 250 -3.14 12.44 18.80
CA VAL A 250 -4.60 12.45 18.97
C VAL A 250 -5.24 11.20 18.36
N PHE A 251 -4.58 10.52 17.42
CA PHE A 251 -5.10 9.31 16.78
C PHE A 251 -5.09 8.12 17.75
N MET A 252 -4.23 8.14 18.77
CA MET A 252 -4.20 7.13 19.83
C MET A 252 -5.49 7.17 20.68
N LYS A 253 -6.19 8.31 20.72
CA LYS A 253 -7.46 8.42 21.43
C LYS A 253 -8.54 7.65 20.66
N HIS A 254 -9.04 6.58 21.28
CA HIS A 254 -10.04 5.65 20.74
C HIS A 254 -9.56 4.83 19.53
N ASP A 255 -8.26 4.56 19.39
CA ASP A 255 -7.71 3.75 18.29
C ASP A 255 -8.33 2.34 18.18
N TRP A 256 -8.42 1.62 19.29
CA TRP A 256 -9.08 0.30 19.33
C TRP A 256 -10.57 0.38 19.01
N ILE A 257 -11.28 1.36 19.58
CA ILE A 257 -12.71 1.58 19.33
C ILE A 257 -12.92 1.88 17.84
N ASN A 258 -12.12 2.76 17.24
CA ASN A 258 -12.22 3.08 15.82
C ASN A 258 -11.93 1.85 14.94
N THR A 259 -10.94 1.04 15.32
CA THR A 259 -10.62 -0.20 14.60
C THR A 259 -11.78 -1.19 14.69
N LEU A 260 -12.35 -1.37 15.87
CA LEU A 260 -13.51 -2.24 16.09
C LEU A 260 -14.73 -1.78 15.29
N PHE A 261 -15.07 -0.49 15.33
CA PHE A 261 -16.15 0.05 14.50
C PHE A 261 -15.87 -0.11 13.00
N GLY A 262 -14.63 0.09 12.56
CA GLY A 262 -14.23 -0.20 11.18
C GLY A 262 -14.52 -1.63 10.77
N VAL A 263 -14.15 -2.61 11.62
CA VAL A 263 -14.42 -4.04 11.39
C VAL A 263 -15.93 -4.33 11.40
N ILE A 264 -16.69 -3.77 12.34
CA ILE A 264 -18.16 -3.95 12.40
C ILE A 264 -18.81 -3.41 11.12
N LEU A 265 -18.49 -2.18 10.72
CA LEU A 265 -19.04 -1.57 9.51
C LEU A 265 -18.63 -2.34 8.25
N PHE A 266 -17.40 -2.86 8.22
CA PHE A 266 -16.97 -3.75 7.14
C PHE A 266 -17.77 -5.05 7.10
N SER A 267 -18.02 -5.68 8.25
CA SER A 267 -18.85 -6.88 8.32
C SER A 267 -20.28 -6.62 7.85
N VAL A 268 -20.89 -5.51 8.28
CA VAL A 268 -22.20 -5.06 7.79
C VAL A 268 -22.17 -4.86 6.27
N TYR A 269 -21.16 -4.16 5.75
CA TYR A 269 -20.98 -4.00 4.30
C TYR A 269 -20.86 -5.36 3.60
N PHE A 270 -20.00 -6.25 4.08
CA PHE A 270 -19.70 -7.51 3.43
C PHE A 270 -20.93 -8.42 3.33
N PHE A 271 -21.68 -8.57 4.44
CA PHE A 271 -22.83 -9.47 4.50
C PHE A 271 -24.13 -8.84 4.00
N MET A 272 -24.28 -7.51 4.04
CA MET A 272 -25.53 -6.82 3.70
C MET A 272 -25.43 -5.96 2.44
N ARG A 273 -24.31 -5.96 1.69
CA ARG A 273 -24.13 -5.12 0.50
C ARG A 273 -25.25 -5.18 -0.53
N SER A 274 -25.89 -6.34 -0.70
CA SER A 274 -27.00 -6.53 -1.64
C SER A 274 -28.31 -5.89 -1.18
N SER A 275 -28.44 -5.63 0.12
CA SER A 275 -29.62 -5.04 0.74
C SER A 275 -29.50 -3.53 0.98
N ILE A 276 -28.30 -2.97 0.77
CA ILE A 276 -28.02 -1.55 1.01
C ILE A 276 -28.09 -0.81 -0.34
N GLY A 277 -28.92 0.24 -0.41
CA GLY A 277 -29.03 1.11 -1.58
C GLY A 277 -27.75 1.87 -1.90
N TYR A 278 -27.70 2.49 -3.09
CA TYR A 278 -26.52 3.19 -3.61
C TYR A 278 -25.96 4.24 -2.63
N GLU A 279 -26.82 5.11 -2.09
CA GLU A 279 -26.44 6.17 -1.14
C GLU A 279 -25.96 5.57 0.19
N GLY A 280 -26.63 4.51 0.65
CA GLY A 280 -26.25 3.79 1.86
C GLY A 280 -24.85 3.17 1.75
N LEU A 281 -24.51 2.61 0.58
CA LEU A 281 -23.18 2.06 0.31
C LEU A 281 -22.10 3.14 0.32
N ILE A 282 -22.38 4.32 -0.26
CA ILE A 282 -21.46 5.45 -0.25
C ILE A 282 -21.18 5.92 1.17
N ILE A 283 -22.23 6.11 1.97
CA ILE A 283 -22.11 6.56 3.37
C ILE A 283 -21.34 5.51 4.18
N LEU A 284 -21.75 4.24 4.09
CA LEU A 284 -21.14 3.15 4.84
C LEU A 284 -19.65 3.03 4.54
N LYS A 285 -19.26 3.00 3.26
CA LYS A 285 -17.85 2.91 2.86
C LYS A 285 -17.04 4.13 3.28
N SER A 286 -17.63 5.32 3.16
CA SER A 286 -16.98 6.57 3.53
C SER A 286 -16.74 6.67 5.03
N VAL A 287 -17.69 6.24 5.87
CA VAL A 287 -17.51 6.23 7.32
C VAL A 287 -16.52 5.13 7.73
N MET A 288 -16.68 3.92 7.17
CA MET A 288 -15.83 2.75 7.43
C MET A 288 -14.34 3.04 7.19
N VAL A 289 -13.99 3.66 6.06
CA VAL A 289 -12.58 3.92 5.72
C VAL A 289 -11.92 4.84 6.74
N TRP A 290 -12.62 5.85 7.27
CA TRP A 290 -12.05 6.76 8.26
C TRP A 290 -11.92 6.13 9.65
N PHE A 291 -12.85 5.26 10.03
CA PHE A 291 -12.67 4.43 11.22
C PHE A 291 -11.40 3.58 11.13
N PHE A 292 -11.16 2.92 9.99
CA PHE A 292 -9.90 2.19 9.79
C PHE A 292 -8.67 3.09 9.76
N ILE A 293 -8.72 4.23 9.04
CA ILE A 293 -7.58 5.16 8.96
C ILE A 293 -7.18 5.63 10.36
N PHE A 294 -8.13 6.12 11.17
CA PHE A 294 -7.82 6.61 12.51
C PHE A 294 -7.47 5.48 13.48
N GLY A 295 -8.18 4.35 13.40
CA GLY A 295 -7.93 3.19 14.25
C GLY A 295 -6.55 2.59 14.02
N ILE A 296 -6.28 2.13 12.80
CA ILE A 296 -5.03 1.46 12.44
C ILE A 296 -3.84 2.42 12.58
N THR A 297 -3.95 3.65 12.07
CA THR A 297 -2.85 4.63 12.24
C THR A 297 -2.59 4.93 13.71
N GLY A 298 -3.64 5.06 14.53
CA GLY A 298 -3.54 5.24 15.98
C GLY A 298 -2.82 4.10 16.69
N LEU A 299 -3.17 2.84 16.36
CA LEU A 299 -2.51 1.64 16.88
C LEU A 299 -1.02 1.62 16.53
N PHE A 300 -0.65 1.97 15.29
CA PHE A 300 0.75 2.06 14.90
C PHE A 300 1.49 3.16 15.67
N ILE A 301 0.88 4.33 15.86
CA ILE A 301 1.47 5.39 16.68
C ILE A 301 1.65 4.93 18.13
N ARG A 302 0.68 4.20 18.70
CA ARG A 302 0.78 3.69 20.07
C ARG A 302 1.91 2.66 20.24
N TYR A 303 1.99 1.67 19.37
CA TYR A 303 2.84 0.49 19.58
C TYR A 303 4.17 0.51 18.82
N THR A 304 4.33 1.37 17.81
CA THR A 304 5.52 1.36 16.92
C THR A 304 6.24 2.71 16.83
N SER A 305 6.03 3.60 17.81
CA SER A 305 6.73 4.90 17.85
C SER A 305 8.19 4.83 18.28
N ASN A 306 8.58 3.80 19.01
CA ASN A 306 9.97 3.56 19.38
C ASN A 306 10.72 2.82 18.27
N HIS A 307 12.03 2.99 18.21
CA HIS A 307 12.82 2.22 17.25
C HIS A 307 12.77 0.72 17.54
N SER A 308 12.72 -0.04 16.46
CA SER A 308 12.92 -1.48 16.45
C SER A 308 13.78 -1.87 15.26
N ALA A 309 14.90 -2.53 15.51
CA ALA A 309 15.79 -3.04 14.46
C ALA A 309 15.09 -4.07 13.55
N ARG A 310 14.16 -4.85 14.11
CA ARG A 310 13.32 -5.79 13.35
C ARG A 310 12.38 -5.05 12.41
N MET A 311 11.65 -4.06 12.93
CA MET A 311 10.72 -3.27 12.12
C MET A 311 11.46 -2.43 11.07
N ARG A 312 12.68 -1.97 11.40
CA ARG A 312 13.60 -1.35 10.45
C ARG A 312 13.94 -2.28 9.29
N TYR A 313 14.32 -3.52 9.58
CA TYR A 313 14.57 -4.53 8.56
C TYR A 313 13.33 -4.78 7.70
N ILE A 314 12.16 -4.96 8.33
CA ILE A 314 10.88 -5.18 7.65
C ILE A 314 10.56 -4.01 6.71
N SER A 315 10.73 -2.76 7.16
CA SER A 315 10.51 -1.56 6.35
C SER A 315 11.47 -1.44 5.17
N ASP A 316 12.75 -1.80 5.36
CA ASP A 316 13.73 -1.81 4.27
C ASP A 316 13.48 -2.94 3.25
N ALA A 317 12.81 -4.03 3.66
CA ALA A 317 12.49 -5.18 2.82
C ALA A 317 11.13 -5.06 2.12
N SER A 318 10.16 -4.37 2.72
CA SER A 318 8.75 -4.39 2.31
C SER A 318 8.54 -3.93 0.87
N TYR A 319 9.40 -3.05 0.35
CA TYR A 319 9.30 -2.64 -1.05
C TYR A 319 9.70 -3.76 -2.02
N TRP A 320 10.78 -4.49 -1.73
CA TRP A 320 11.17 -5.65 -2.54
C TRP A 320 10.12 -6.74 -2.47
N VAL A 321 9.66 -7.08 -1.26
CA VAL A 321 8.61 -8.09 -1.07
C VAL A 321 7.38 -7.73 -1.91
N TYR A 322 6.95 -6.47 -1.88
CA TYR A 322 5.85 -6.00 -2.72
C TYR A 322 6.09 -6.14 -4.23
N LEU A 323 7.33 -5.96 -4.70
CA LEU A 323 7.61 -6.09 -6.13
C LEU A 323 7.46 -7.54 -6.57
N VAL A 324 8.08 -8.48 -5.85
CA VAL A 324 8.19 -9.88 -6.29
C VAL A 324 7.10 -10.81 -5.78
N HIS A 325 6.28 -10.43 -4.79
CA HIS A 325 5.36 -11.40 -4.16
C HIS A 325 4.36 -11.99 -5.15
N VAL A 326 3.84 -11.20 -6.10
CA VAL A 326 2.83 -11.69 -7.04
C VAL A 326 3.34 -12.87 -7.85
N THR A 327 4.57 -12.81 -8.36
CA THR A 327 5.14 -13.88 -9.20
C THR A 327 5.27 -15.20 -8.43
N ILE A 328 5.42 -15.11 -7.10
CA ILE A 328 5.52 -16.28 -6.23
C ILE A 328 4.14 -16.80 -5.85
N VAL A 329 3.22 -15.93 -5.40
CA VAL A 329 1.90 -16.36 -4.91
C VAL A 329 0.99 -16.90 -6.01
N VAL A 330 1.21 -16.52 -7.28
CA VAL A 330 0.44 -17.09 -8.40
C VAL A 330 0.94 -18.48 -8.78
N MET A 331 2.20 -18.81 -8.47
CA MET A 331 2.82 -20.09 -8.81
C MET A 331 2.52 -21.17 -7.76
N LEU A 332 2.64 -20.82 -6.48
CA LEU A 332 2.50 -21.78 -5.39
C LEU A 332 1.21 -22.60 -5.42
N PRO A 333 0.03 -22.05 -5.79
CA PRO A 333 -1.21 -22.82 -5.84
C PRO A 333 -1.16 -24.02 -6.82
N SER A 334 -0.36 -23.95 -7.90
CA SER A 334 -0.20 -25.08 -8.82
C SER A 334 0.36 -26.35 -8.15
N TYR A 335 1.17 -26.21 -7.09
CA TYR A 335 1.73 -27.33 -6.33
C TYR A 335 0.82 -27.82 -5.21
N LEU A 336 -0.24 -27.07 -4.89
CA LEU A 336 -1.14 -27.34 -3.78
C LEU A 336 -2.54 -27.77 -4.25
N VAL A 337 -2.76 -27.86 -5.56
CA VAL A 337 -4.09 -28.12 -6.14
C VAL A 337 -4.68 -29.43 -5.60
N ASP A 338 -3.90 -30.51 -5.59
CA ASP A 338 -4.34 -31.85 -5.18
C ASP A 338 -4.30 -32.10 -3.66
N TRP A 339 -3.87 -31.12 -2.87
CA TRP A 339 -3.83 -31.29 -1.42
C TRP A 339 -5.26 -31.40 -0.87
N PRO A 340 -5.62 -32.49 -0.16
CA PRO A 340 -6.97 -32.70 0.38
C PRO A 340 -7.15 -31.96 1.72
N VAL A 341 -6.86 -30.66 1.74
CA VAL A 341 -6.92 -29.82 2.93
C VAL A 341 -7.78 -28.59 2.68
N ALA A 342 -8.33 -28.01 3.76
CA ALA A 342 -9.15 -26.82 3.67
C ALA A 342 -8.39 -25.64 3.02
N SER A 343 -9.14 -24.78 2.32
CA SER A 343 -8.59 -23.62 1.60
C SER A 343 -7.81 -22.67 2.51
N THR A 344 -8.18 -22.55 3.78
CA THR A 344 -7.44 -21.77 4.80
C THR A 344 -6.04 -22.31 5.06
N ILE A 345 -5.85 -23.64 5.06
CA ILE A 345 -4.54 -24.27 5.24
C ILE A 345 -3.68 -24.02 3.99
N LYS A 346 -4.23 -24.22 2.79
CA LYS A 346 -3.52 -23.89 1.53
C LYS A 346 -3.09 -22.42 1.52
N THR A 347 -3.99 -21.52 1.87
CA THR A 347 -3.72 -20.08 1.97
C THR A 347 -2.57 -19.78 2.95
N LEU A 348 -2.56 -20.39 4.14
CA LEU A 348 -1.50 -20.20 5.12
C LEU A 348 -0.14 -20.65 4.58
N VAL A 349 -0.10 -21.80 3.90
CA VAL A 349 1.11 -22.32 3.25
C VAL A 349 1.60 -21.37 2.17
N VAL A 350 0.71 -20.83 1.32
CA VAL A 350 1.07 -19.85 0.28
C VAL A 350 1.63 -18.57 0.91
N VAL A 351 0.96 -17.99 1.91
CA VAL A 351 1.41 -16.76 2.59
C VAL A 351 2.79 -16.94 3.21
N ILE A 352 2.99 -18.04 3.96
CA ILE A 352 4.27 -18.31 4.65
C ILE A 352 5.37 -18.56 3.63
N SER A 353 5.14 -19.42 2.64
CA SER A 353 6.14 -19.78 1.64
C SER A 353 6.53 -18.58 0.78
N ALA A 354 5.55 -17.84 0.26
CA ALA A 354 5.81 -16.62 -0.50
C ALA A 354 6.49 -15.54 0.33
N GLY A 355 6.13 -15.41 1.60
CA GLY A 355 6.81 -14.55 2.56
C GLY A 355 8.28 -14.93 2.73
N VAL A 356 8.55 -16.19 3.06
CA VAL A 356 9.92 -16.72 3.24
C VAL A 356 10.76 -16.49 1.98
N ILE A 357 10.26 -16.86 0.81
CA ILE A 357 10.96 -16.69 -0.48
C ILE A 357 11.22 -15.20 -0.76
N SER A 358 10.25 -14.32 -0.52
CA SER A 358 10.39 -12.87 -0.75
C SER A 358 11.39 -12.22 0.21
N PHE A 359 11.37 -12.60 1.50
CA PHE A 359 12.31 -12.07 2.49
C PHE A 359 13.72 -12.65 2.32
N ALA A 360 13.85 -13.92 1.95
CA ALA A 360 15.14 -14.55 1.65
C ALA A 360 15.78 -13.93 0.40
N SER A 361 15.02 -13.79 -0.70
CA SER A 361 15.51 -13.12 -1.90
C SER A 361 15.93 -11.67 -1.63
N TYR A 362 15.19 -10.92 -0.81
CA TYR A 362 15.64 -9.61 -0.35
C TYR A 362 16.99 -9.69 0.38
N HIS A 363 17.11 -10.59 1.35
CA HIS A 363 18.29 -10.70 2.21
C HIS A 363 19.56 -11.00 1.41
N TYR A 364 19.47 -11.94 0.47
CA TYR A 364 20.63 -12.45 -0.26
C TYR A 364 20.91 -11.67 -1.56
N LEU A 365 19.88 -11.28 -2.31
CA LEU A 365 20.04 -10.71 -3.66
C LEU A 365 19.98 -9.18 -3.69
N VAL A 366 19.35 -8.54 -2.69
CA VAL A 366 19.01 -7.11 -2.75
C VAL A 366 19.75 -6.29 -1.71
N ARG A 367 19.65 -6.68 -0.44
CA ARG A 367 20.00 -5.83 0.71
C ARG A 367 21.39 -5.19 0.62
N SER A 368 22.41 -5.96 0.25
CA SER A 368 23.80 -5.52 0.15
C SER A 368 24.28 -5.25 -1.28
N THR A 369 23.41 -5.32 -2.29
CA THR A 369 23.80 -5.26 -3.71
C THR A 369 23.45 -3.90 -4.35
N PHE A 370 23.71 -3.75 -5.65
CA PHE A 370 23.30 -2.56 -6.39
C PHE A 370 21.77 -2.41 -6.45
N ILE A 371 21.01 -3.52 -6.42
CA ILE A 371 19.54 -3.50 -6.40
C ILE A 371 19.05 -2.82 -5.12
N GLY A 372 19.65 -3.13 -3.97
CA GLY A 372 19.37 -2.45 -2.71
C GLY A 372 19.66 -0.95 -2.77
N LYS A 373 20.77 -0.54 -3.41
CA LYS A 373 21.08 0.89 -3.64
C LYS A 373 20.03 1.54 -4.56
N PHE A 374 19.63 0.85 -5.63
CA PHE A 374 18.63 1.34 -6.57
C PHE A 374 17.27 1.54 -5.91
N LEU A 375 16.79 0.57 -5.13
CA LEU A 375 15.49 0.63 -4.46
C LEU A 375 15.50 1.52 -3.20
N ASN A 376 16.47 1.34 -2.30
CA ASN A 376 16.49 1.97 -0.97
C ASN A 376 17.43 3.18 -0.85
N GLY A 377 18.34 3.36 -1.80
CA GLY A 377 19.23 4.54 -1.88
C GLY A 377 20.58 4.36 -1.24
N ARG A 378 20.76 3.22 -0.58
CA ARG A 378 22.01 2.82 0.05
C ARG A 378 22.08 1.31 0.10
N ARG A 379 23.30 0.80 0.17
CA ARG A 379 23.56 -0.61 0.47
C ARG A 379 23.51 -0.80 1.98
N TYR A 380 22.84 -1.86 2.43
CA TYR A 380 22.79 -2.23 3.83
C TYR A 380 23.68 -3.45 4.07
N SER A 381 24.31 -3.50 5.25
CA SER A 381 24.97 -4.72 5.72
C SER A 381 23.95 -5.85 5.88
N LYS A 382 24.40 -7.09 5.60
CA LYS A 382 23.62 -8.31 5.87
C LYS A 382 23.45 -8.54 7.37
N LYS A 383 24.39 -8.10 8.22
CA LYS A 383 24.34 -8.31 9.67
C LYS A 383 23.29 -7.40 10.31
N LEU A 384 22.35 -8.01 11.03
CA LEU A 384 21.30 -7.29 11.77
C LEU A 384 21.87 -6.43 12.91
N SER A 385 23.02 -6.82 13.49
CA SER A 385 23.73 -6.05 14.53
C SER A 385 24.07 -4.64 14.09
N ASP A 386 24.35 -4.44 12.80
CA ASP A 386 24.82 -3.18 12.25
C ASP A 386 23.69 -2.14 12.17
N ILE A 387 22.43 -2.60 12.16
CA ILE A 387 21.26 -1.73 12.25
C ILE A 387 21.25 -1.02 13.62
N LYS A 388 21.51 -1.76 14.70
CA LYS A 388 21.53 -1.20 16.07
C LYS A 388 22.65 -0.16 16.22
N LYS A 389 23.84 -0.46 15.68
CA LYS A 389 25.00 0.45 15.72
C LYS A 389 24.75 1.74 14.93
N ALA A 390 24.17 1.63 13.73
CA ALA A 390 23.87 2.79 12.90
C ALA A 390 22.86 3.75 13.56
N GLU A 391 21.88 3.21 14.29
CA GLU A 391 20.96 4.06 15.03
C GLU A 391 21.62 4.75 16.23
N ALA A 392 22.41 4.02 17.02
CA ALA A 392 23.12 4.60 18.16
C ALA A 392 23.97 5.82 17.73
N LEU A 393 24.69 5.69 16.61
CA LEU A 393 25.46 6.79 15.98
C LEU A 393 24.58 7.96 15.53
N THR A 394 23.37 7.68 15.02
CA THR A 394 22.44 8.72 14.57
C THR A 394 21.85 9.50 15.74
N ASN A 395 21.62 8.85 16.88
CA ASN A 395 21.15 9.50 18.10
C ASN A 395 22.26 10.27 18.85
N LEU A 396 23.53 9.94 18.63
CA LEU A 396 24.69 10.65 19.21
C LEU A 396 25.05 11.94 18.46
N LYS A 397 24.78 12.02 17.14
CA LYS A 397 25.12 13.17 16.31
C LYS A 397 24.61 14.54 16.84
N PRO A 398 23.37 14.66 17.33
CA PRO A 398 22.87 15.92 17.91
C PRO A 398 23.54 16.33 19.23
N LEU A 399 24.25 15.42 19.91
CA LEU A 399 24.96 15.70 21.17
C LEU A 399 26.42 16.12 20.93
N LEU A 400 26.93 15.90 19.71
CA LEU A 400 28.30 16.27 19.30
C LEU A 400 28.32 17.55 18.45
N ASP A 401 27.17 17.92 17.87
CA ASP A 401 26.99 19.14 17.07
C ASP A 401 26.43 20.33 17.91
N ASN A 402 26.33 20.15 19.24
CA ASN A 402 26.11 21.21 20.25
C ASN A 402 27.37 21.28 21.13
#